data_AF-A0A813L6P1-F1
#
_entry.id   AF-A0A813L6P1-F1
#
_cell.length_a   1.000
_cell.length_b   1.000
_cell.length_c   1.000
_cell.angle_alpha   90.00
_cell.angle_beta   90.00
_cell.angle_gamma   90.00
#
_symmetry.space_group_name_H-M   'P 1'
#
loop_
_entity.id
_entity.type
_entity.pdbx_description
1 polymer ?
#
loop_
_entity_poly.entity_id
_entity_poly.type
_entity_poly.pdbx_seq_one_letter_code
_entity_poly.pdbx_strand_id
1 'polypeptide(L)'
;VLRCRDTDQCPAGPLGTCAFGRTGMACNDCMSGFYEADSGTCQPCTGAITWPLVVGIIVCCILAALLFAAIKADISKQSLAIFTVAAVGGQAANAIQALSAIQQINVSWPYPISSVLDVYALIVFDYRVIHTSCIWQVDSSLARFLEKVFTYPIAALMIALTVFISRLVKRPLSLNSALNANGMLLFLFYITLTLAVLLPFQCAPTPNGGRSSMLSDPGVICFESDEHVRLVILSVIGIAVYPVGIAAWLVWVTLSFPNLISSGRGIQVLQRYRFLFGRYKPECFYFGAITLGRNALVALVPVVLVT
;
A
#
# COMPACT_ATOMS: atom_id res chain seq x y z
N VAL A 1 4.16 20.03 24.56
CA VAL A 1 4.37 20.61 23.22
C VAL A 1 4.46 19.44 22.25
N LEU A 2 3.65 19.44 21.20
CA LEU A 2 3.73 18.42 20.14
C LEU A 2 4.76 18.89 19.11
N ARG A 3 5.52 17.95 18.54
CA ARG A 3 6.50 18.25 17.50
C ARG A 3 5.83 18.11 16.13
N CYS A 4 5.98 19.11 15.28
CA CYS A 4 5.52 19.05 13.89
C CYS A 4 6.50 18.22 13.06
N ARG A 5 6.06 17.67 11.92
CA ARG A 5 6.95 16.82 11.09
C ARG A 5 8.09 17.62 10.48
N ASP A 6 7.80 18.86 10.12
CA ASP A 6 8.74 19.76 9.43
C ASP A 6 8.63 21.20 9.92
N THR A 7 9.68 21.99 9.70
CA THR A 7 9.71 23.44 9.95
C THR A 7 8.69 24.19 9.10
N ASP A 8 8.35 23.66 7.93
CA ASP A 8 7.36 24.26 7.03
C ASP A 8 5.91 24.09 7.50
N GLN A 9 5.66 23.12 8.40
CA GLN A 9 4.34 22.93 9.03
C GLN A 9 4.12 23.88 10.21
N CYS A 10 5.21 24.24 10.89
CA CYS A 10 5.20 25.05 12.10
C CYS A 10 6.20 26.20 11.98
N PRO A 11 5.75 27.37 11.50
CA PRO A 11 6.60 28.54 11.46
C PRO A 11 7.05 28.85 12.88
N ALA A 12 8.33 29.17 13.08
CA ALA A 12 8.84 29.57 14.38
C ALA A 12 7.99 30.75 14.92
N GLY A 13 7.26 30.50 16.01
CA GLY A 13 6.20 31.38 16.49
C GLY A 13 5.63 30.94 17.84
N PRO A 14 4.66 31.69 18.40
CA PRO A 14 4.00 31.33 19.65
C PRO A 14 3.30 29.96 19.54
N LEU A 15 3.26 29.22 20.65
CA LEU A 15 2.58 27.92 20.69
C LEU A 15 1.11 28.08 20.26
N GLY A 16 0.68 27.25 19.30
CA GLY A 16 -0.70 27.24 18.79
C GLY A 16 -0.92 27.96 17.46
N THR A 17 0.11 28.58 16.86
CA THR A 17 0.02 29.11 15.48
C THR A 17 0.53 28.10 14.47
N CYS A 18 -0.30 27.76 13.49
CA CYS A 18 0.05 26.87 12.39
C CYS A 18 0.45 27.65 11.12
N ALA A 19 1.19 27.00 10.23
CA ALA A 19 1.43 27.51 8.87
C ALA A 19 0.09 27.76 8.14
N PHE A 20 0.13 28.64 7.14
CA PHE A 20 -1.05 28.97 6.33
C PHE A 20 -1.72 27.71 5.76
N GLY A 21 -3.05 27.63 5.89
CA GLY A 21 -3.84 26.49 5.39
C GLY A 21 -3.76 25.22 6.24
N ARG A 22 -3.04 25.21 7.38
CA ARG A 22 -2.99 24.07 8.32
C ARG A 22 -3.90 24.28 9.54
N THR A 23 -4.40 23.19 10.08
CA THR A 23 -5.28 23.13 11.25
C THR A 23 -5.00 21.86 12.07
N GLY A 24 -5.67 21.75 13.22
CA GLY A 24 -5.56 20.59 14.10
C GLY A 24 -4.36 20.60 15.05
N MET A 25 -4.28 19.58 15.90
CA MET A 25 -3.17 19.40 16.83
C MET A 25 -1.87 19.15 16.05
N ALA A 26 -0.76 19.73 16.52
CA ALA A 26 0.54 19.69 15.83
C ALA A 26 0.52 20.19 14.37
N CYS A 27 -0.50 20.98 13.99
CA CYS A 27 -0.72 21.45 12.62
C CYS A 27 -0.78 20.29 11.62
N ASN A 28 -1.35 19.16 12.03
CA ASN A 28 -1.27 17.91 11.28
C ASN A 28 -2.11 17.92 9.99
N ASP A 29 -3.23 18.65 9.96
CA ASP A 29 -4.20 18.54 8.88
C ASP A 29 -4.26 19.82 8.04
N CYS A 30 -4.57 19.70 6.75
CA CYS A 30 -4.90 20.84 5.90
C CYS A 30 -6.37 21.26 6.10
N MET A 31 -6.64 22.56 5.97
CA MET A 31 -8.00 23.08 5.95
C MET A 31 -8.79 22.54 4.75
N SER A 32 -10.13 22.57 4.83
CA SER A 32 -10.97 22.18 3.70
C SER A 32 -10.68 23.04 2.47
N GLY A 33 -10.53 22.41 1.30
CA GLY A 33 -10.12 23.09 0.07
C GLY A 33 -8.61 23.30 -0.07
N PHE A 34 -7.79 22.69 0.80
CA PHE A 34 -6.34 22.65 0.69
C PHE A 34 -5.83 21.20 0.57
N TYR A 35 -4.62 21.05 0.01
CA TYR A 35 -3.91 19.78 -0.07
C TYR A 35 -2.47 19.94 0.41
N GLU A 36 -1.90 18.85 0.94
CA GLU A 36 -0.50 18.83 1.37
C GLU A 36 0.41 18.61 0.15
N ALA A 37 1.28 19.59 -0.13
CA ALA A 37 2.33 19.49 -1.13
C ALA A 37 3.54 18.71 -0.58
N ASP A 38 4.45 18.28 -1.47
CA ASP A 38 5.65 17.51 -1.10
C ASP A 38 6.57 18.26 -0.11
N SER A 39 6.52 19.60 -0.12
CA SER A 39 7.23 20.46 0.85
C SER A 39 6.57 20.53 2.23
N GLY A 40 5.48 19.79 2.48
CA GLY A 40 4.74 19.85 3.75
C GLY A 40 3.91 21.13 3.91
N THR A 41 3.82 21.98 2.90
CA THR A 41 2.96 23.17 2.89
C THR A 41 1.55 22.82 2.39
N CYS A 42 0.51 23.40 2.98
CA CYS A 42 -0.85 23.24 2.48
C CYS A 42 -1.14 24.29 1.42
N GLN A 43 -1.39 23.85 0.19
CA GLN A 43 -1.72 24.74 -0.94
C GLN A 43 -3.22 24.72 -1.22
N PRO A 44 -3.81 25.87 -1.61
CA PRO A 44 -5.21 25.91 -1.99
C PRO A 44 -5.44 25.08 -3.25
N CYS A 45 -6.57 24.37 -3.32
CA CYS A 45 -7.01 23.70 -4.53
C CYS A 45 -7.41 24.76 -5.58
N THR A 46 -6.45 25.31 -6.33
CA THR A 46 -6.69 26.31 -7.39
C THR A 46 -6.96 25.64 -8.72
N GLY A 47 -8.12 25.90 -9.31
CA GLY A 47 -8.57 25.30 -10.57
C GLY A 47 -9.77 24.41 -10.35
N ALA A 48 -10.60 24.25 -11.39
CA ALA A 48 -11.72 23.32 -11.33
C ALA A 48 -11.18 21.94 -10.89
N ILE A 49 -11.92 21.28 -10.00
CA ILE A 49 -11.69 19.93 -9.44
C ILE A 49 -11.47 18.85 -10.54
N THR A 50 -11.52 19.25 -11.81
CA THR A 50 -11.43 18.47 -13.04
C THR A 50 -10.07 17.85 -13.29
N TRP A 51 -8.93 18.51 -13.04
CA TRP A 51 -7.63 17.93 -13.46
C TRP A 51 -7.26 16.64 -12.70
N PRO A 52 -7.26 16.58 -11.36
CA PRO A 52 -6.98 15.34 -10.63
C PRO A 52 -8.00 14.24 -10.94
N LEU A 53 -9.27 14.58 -11.14
CA LEU A 53 -10.31 13.63 -11.54
C LEU A 53 -10.09 13.08 -12.95
N VAL A 54 -9.75 13.93 -13.92
CA VAL A 54 -9.46 13.51 -15.30
C VAL A 54 -8.25 12.60 -15.34
N VAL A 55 -7.16 12.96 -14.64
CA VAL A 55 -5.97 12.11 -14.53
C VAL A 55 -6.33 10.79 -13.85
N GLY A 56 -7.09 10.83 -12.75
CA GLY A 56 -7.55 9.63 -12.05
C GLY A 56 -8.37 8.69 -12.95
N ILE A 57 -9.30 9.23 -13.75
CA ILE A 57 -10.09 8.45 -14.72
C ILE A 57 -9.18 7.83 -15.79
N ILE A 58 -8.23 8.59 -16.35
CA ILE A 58 -7.28 8.10 -17.35
C ILE A 58 -6.46 6.94 -16.78
N VAL A 59 -5.91 7.10 -15.57
CA VAL A 59 -5.14 6.07 -14.88
C VAL A 59 -6.01 4.83 -14.63
N CYS A 60 -7.23 4.99 -14.14
CA CYS A 60 -8.17 3.88 -13.95
C CYS A 60 -8.48 3.14 -15.27
N CYS A 61 -8.67 3.86 -16.37
CA CYS A 61 -8.89 3.27 -17.69
C CYS A 61 -7.66 2.48 -18.19
N ILE A 62 -6.46 3.05 -18.04
CA ILE A 62 -5.20 2.38 -18.40
C ILE A 62 -5.03 1.10 -17.56
N LEU A 63 -5.24 1.19 -16.24
CA LEU A 63 -5.14 0.03 -15.35
C LEU A 63 -6.16 -1.05 -15.72
N ALA A 64 -7.41 -0.68 -16.02
CA ALA A 64 -8.43 -1.64 -16.46
C ALA A 64 -8.04 -2.33 -17.79
N ALA A 65 -7.50 -1.58 -18.74
CA ALA A 65 -7.03 -2.12 -20.02
C ALA A 65 -5.84 -3.07 -19.83
N LEU A 66 -4.87 -2.72 -18.99
CA LEU A 66 -3.73 -3.56 -18.64
C LEU A 66 -4.17 -4.83 -17.92
N LEU A 67 -5.11 -4.74 -16.97
CA LEU A 67 -5.67 -5.89 -16.28
C LEU A 67 -6.42 -6.82 -17.25
N PHE A 68 -7.22 -6.26 -18.15
CA PHE A 68 -7.90 -7.04 -19.19
C PHE A 68 -6.90 -7.79 -20.07
N ALA A 69 -5.84 -7.11 -20.53
CA ALA A 69 -4.78 -7.72 -21.33
C ALA A 69 -4.04 -8.82 -20.56
N ALA A 70 -3.71 -8.59 -19.28
CA ALA A 70 -3.02 -9.54 -18.43
C ALA A 70 -3.86 -10.80 -18.15
N ILE A 71 -5.16 -10.65 -17.89
CA ILE A 71 -6.07 -11.78 -17.65
C ILE A 71 -6.30 -12.60 -18.93
N LYS A 72 -6.36 -11.94 -20.09
CA LYS A 72 -6.56 -12.59 -21.39
C LYS A 72 -5.30 -13.26 -21.93
N ALA A 73 -4.11 -12.87 -21.47
CA ALA A 73 -2.85 -13.34 -22.02
C ALA A 73 -2.74 -14.88 -21.98
N ASP A 74 -2.59 -15.48 -23.16
CA ASP A 74 -2.41 -16.92 -23.34
C ASP A 74 -0.97 -17.30 -22.99
N ILE A 75 -0.82 -18.09 -21.94
CA ILE A 75 0.49 -18.39 -21.34
C ILE A 75 1.28 -19.38 -22.20
N SER A 76 0.60 -20.30 -22.88
CA SER A 76 1.25 -21.26 -23.80
C SER A 76 1.99 -20.58 -24.95
N LYS A 77 1.68 -19.30 -25.21
CA LYS A 77 2.30 -18.47 -26.25
C LYS A 77 3.36 -17.51 -25.69
N GLN A 78 3.53 -17.43 -24.36
CA GLN A 78 4.52 -16.53 -23.76
C GLN A 78 5.91 -17.17 -23.83
N SER A 79 6.88 -16.40 -24.34
CA SER A 79 8.28 -16.83 -24.32
C SER A 79 8.84 -16.82 -22.91
N LEU A 80 9.87 -17.64 -22.67
CA LEU A 80 10.62 -17.66 -21.40
C LEU A 80 11.14 -16.26 -21.04
N ALA A 81 11.52 -15.45 -22.04
CA ALA A 81 12.00 -14.08 -21.83
C ALA A 81 10.94 -13.18 -21.18
N ILE A 82 9.69 -13.21 -21.65
CA ILE A 82 8.59 -12.41 -21.07
C ILE A 82 8.33 -12.84 -19.62
N PHE A 83 8.39 -14.15 -19.35
CA PHE A 83 8.23 -14.68 -18.00
C PHE A 83 9.34 -14.21 -17.05
N THR A 84 10.61 -14.27 -17.49
CA THR A 84 11.76 -13.78 -16.71
C THR A 84 11.66 -12.28 -16.46
N VAL A 85 11.30 -11.47 -17.46
CA VAL A 85 11.12 -10.02 -17.29
C VAL A 85 10.03 -9.72 -16.25
N ALA A 86 8.89 -10.42 -16.30
CA ALA A 86 7.83 -10.24 -15.31
C ALA A 86 8.28 -10.65 -13.89
N ALA A 87 9.05 -11.73 -13.78
CA ALA A 87 9.60 -12.18 -12.49
C ALA A 87 10.60 -11.16 -11.92
N VAL A 88 11.54 -10.67 -12.74
CA VAL A 88 12.52 -9.65 -12.34
C VAL A 88 11.82 -8.34 -11.98
N GLY A 89 10.85 -7.89 -12.77
CA GLY A 89 10.04 -6.71 -12.47
C GLY A 89 9.29 -6.85 -11.14
N GLY A 90 8.72 -8.03 -10.85
CA GLY A 90 8.10 -8.32 -9.57
C GLY A 90 9.08 -8.29 -8.39
N GLN A 91 10.31 -8.78 -8.57
CA GLN A 91 11.35 -8.68 -7.54
C GLN A 91 11.81 -7.24 -7.32
N ALA A 92 11.95 -6.45 -8.40
CA ALA A 92 12.27 -5.03 -8.30
C ALA A 92 11.18 -4.27 -7.53
N ALA A 93 9.90 -4.53 -7.83
CA ALA A 93 8.78 -3.93 -7.09
C ALA A 93 8.78 -4.32 -5.60
N ASN A 94 9.12 -5.57 -5.27
CA ASN A 94 9.27 -5.99 -3.87
C ASN A 94 10.46 -5.31 -3.18
N ALA A 95 11.57 -5.12 -3.89
CA ALA A 95 12.74 -4.40 -3.35
C ALA A 95 12.41 -2.92 -3.09
N ILE A 96 11.71 -2.26 -4.02
CA ILE A 96 11.22 -0.89 -3.86
C ILE A 96 10.29 -0.79 -2.64
N GLN A 97 9.35 -1.73 -2.46
CA GLN A 97 8.46 -1.72 -1.30
C GLN A 97 9.19 -2.02 0.02
N ALA A 98 10.22 -2.87 0.00
CA ALA A 98 11.05 -3.11 1.17
C ALA A 98 11.81 -1.86 1.61
N LEU A 99 12.28 -1.04 0.65
CA LEU A 99 12.88 0.27 0.94
C LEU A 99 11.87 1.23 1.58
N SER A 100 10.56 1.11 1.29
CA SER A 100 9.52 1.94 1.94
C SER A 100 9.47 1.69 3.44
N ALA A 101 9.68 0.43 3.85
CA ALA A 101 9.76 0.09 5.27
C ALA A 101 10.99 0.76 5.91
N ILE A 102 12.14 0.73 5.23
CA ILE A 102 13.39 1.30 5.75
C ILE A 102 13.27 2.82 5.95
N GLN A 103 12.61 3.54 5.04
CA GLN A 103 12.38 4.98 5.18
C GLN A 103 11.52 5.37 6.38
N GLN A 104 10.68 4.46 6.90
CA GLN A 104 9.87 4.73 8.10
C GLN A 104 10.70 4.65 9.39
N ILE A 105 11.93 4.16 9.31
CA ILE A 105 12.83 4.08 10.45
C ILE A 105 13.42 5.48 10.69
N ASN A 106 13.27 5.99 11.92
CA ASN A 106 13.77 7.30 12.34
C ASN A 106 15.29 7.30 12.59
N VAL A 107 16.08 6.98 11.57
CA VAL A 107 17.55 6.97 11.62
C VAL A 107 18.10 7.99 10.64
N SER A 108 19.03 8.83 11.10
CA SER A 108 19.80 9.72 10.25
C SER A 108 20.85 8.93 9.46
N TRP A 109 20.53 8.58 8.22
CA TRP A 109 21.40 7.80 7.36
C TRP A 109 22.62 8.61 6.89
N PRO A 110 23.86 8.13 7.12
CA PRO A 110 25.05 8.79 6.60
C PRO A 110 25.17 8.59 5.08
N TYR A 111 25.92 9.49 4.42
CA TYR A 111 26.30 9.32 3.02
C TYR A 111 27.10 8.00 2.86
N PRO A 112 26.81 7.15 1.85
CA PRO A 112 26.01 7.39 0.64
C PRO A 112 24.55 6.90 0.70
N ILE A 113 24.11 6.34 1.83
CA ILE A 113 22.78 5.71 1.95
C ILE A 113 21.67 6.76 1.78
N SER A 114 21.86 7.97 2.33
CA SER A 114 20.93 9.08 2.15
C SER A 114 20.64 9.39 0.67
N SER A 115 21.67 9.47 -0.17
CA SER A 115 21.50 9.75 -1.61
C SER A 115 20.74 8.65 -2.35
N VAL A 116 20.90 7.38 -1.95
CA VAL A 116 20.12 6.27 -2.52
C VAL A 116 18.65 6.37 -2.12
N LEU A 117 18.38 6.76 -0.86
CA LEU A 117 17.02 6.98 -0.36
C LEU A 117 16.35 8.20 -1.02
N ASP A 118 17.12 9.22 -1.39
CA ASP A 118 16.60 10.39 -2.13
C ASP A 118 16.20 10.02 -3.57
N VAL A 119 17.04 9.26 -4.29
CA VAL A 119 16.69 8.73 -5.63
C VAL A 119 15.46 7.83 -5.55
N TYR A 120 15.37 7.05 -4.49
CA TYR A 120 14.23 6.17 -4.24
C TYR A 120 12.92 6.95 -4.05
N ALA A 121 12.94 8.12 -3.40
CA ALA A 121 11.75 8.97 -3.26
C ALA A 121 11.17 9.41 -4.62
N LEU A 122 11.98 9.45 -5.69
CA LEU A 122 11.51 9.72 -7.06
C LEU A 122 10.83 8.51 -7.72
N ILE A 123 11.15 7.30 -7.28
CA ILE A 123 10.62 6.04 -7.83
C ILE A 123 9.34 5.61 -7.10
N VAL A 124 9.23 5.94 -5.81
CA VAL A 124 7.99 5.74 -5.05
C VAL A 124 6.98 6.77 -5.51
N PHE A 125 6.04 6.33 -6.33
CA PHE A 125 4.85 7.12 -6.58
C PHE A 125 4.08 7.29 -5.26
N ASP A 126 4.13 8.50 -4.70
CA ASP A 126 3.34 8.86 -3.54
C ASP A 126 1.88 9.12 -3.97
N TYR A 127 0.94 8.51 -3.26
CA TYR A 127 -0.49 8.70 -3.51
C TYR A 127 -0.92 10.16 -3.28
N ARG A 128 -0.13 10.94 -2.52
CA ARG A 128 -0.31 12.38 -2.33
C ARG A 128 -0.32 13.19 -3.64
N VAL A 129 0.27 12.67 -4.73
CA VAL A 129 0.24 13.29 -6.07
C VAL A 129 -1.19 13.40 -6.63
N ILE A 130 -2.11 12.54 -6.20
CA ILE A 130 -3.50 12.53 -6.70
C ILE A 130 -4.37 13.58 -5.99
N HIS A 131 -3.85 14.25 -4.94
CA HIS A 131 -4.51 15.31 -4.19
C HIS A 131 -5.98 14.95 -3.83
N THR A 132 -6.19 13.76 -3.26
CA THR A 132 -7.52 13.22 -2.94
C THR A 132 -8.30 14.13 -1.98
N SER A 133 -7.61 14.92 -1.15
CA SER A 133 -8.21 15.95 -0.29
C SER A 133 -8.95 17.03 -1.08
N CYS A 134 -8.56 17.34 -2.32
CA CYS A 134 -9.30 18.28 -3.18
C CYS A 134 -10.61 17.70 -3.72
N ILE A 135 -10.75 16.37 -3.80
CA ILE A 135 -11.96 15.69 -4.26
C ILE A 135 -12.96 15.57 -3.10
N TRP A 136 -12.49 15.07 -1.97
CA TRP A 136 -13.34 14.77 -0.82
C TRP A 136 -13.48 15.95 0.16
N GLN A 137 -12.65 16.99 0.04
CA GLN A 137 -12.59 18.15 0.93
C GLN A 137 -12.38 17.82 2.41
N VAL A 138 -11.85 16.62 2.68
CA VAL A 138 -11.55 16.09 4.00
C VAL A 138 -10.09 15.71 4.02
N ASP A 139 -9.33 16.27 4.96
CA ASP A 139 -7.98 15.86 5.30
C ASP A 139 -7.95 15.48 6.78
N SER A 140 -7.97 14.18 7.06
CA SER A 140 -7.93 13.63 8.42
C SER A 140 -7.12 12.35 8.46
N SER A 141 -6.52 12.03 9.61
CA SER A 141 -5.71 10.82 9.78
C SER A 141 -6.51 9.55 9.46
N LEU A 142 -7.80 9.52 9.84
CA LEU A 142 -8.71 8.43 9.50
C LEU A 142 -8.94 8.30 7.99
N ALA A 143 -9.18 9.40 7.27
CA ALA A 143 -9.37 9.35 5.81
C ALA A 143 -8.11 8.83 5.11
N ARG A 144 -6.93 9.32 5.50
CA ARG A 144 -5.62 8.85 4.99
C ARG A 144 -5.39 7.36 5.27
N PHE A 145 -5.80 6.88 6.44
CA PHE A 145 -5.73 5.46 6.77
C PHE A 145 -6.68 4.60 5.92
N LEU A 146 -7.94 5.01 5.78
CA LEU A 146 -8.94 4.29 4.99
C LEU A 146 -8.55 4.22 3.51
N GLU A 147 -7.99 5.29 2.95
CA GLU A 147 -7.49 5.31 1.57
C GLU A 147 -6.44 4.21 1.34
N LYS A 148 -5.46 4.09 2.24
CA LYS A 148 -4.42 3.05 2.18
C LYS A 148 -5.01 1.65 2.29
N VAL A 149 -5.93 1.42 3.21
CA VAL A 149 -6.53 0.09 3.44
C VAL A 149 -7.46 -0.33 2.30
N PHE A 150 -8.25 0.60 1.77
CA PHE A 150 -9.18 0.32 0.67
C PHE A 150 -8.52 0.23 -0.71
N THR A 151 -7.22 0.55 -0.83
CA THR A 151 -6.47 0.42 -2.08
C THR A 151 -6.60 -0.97 -2.72
N TYR A 152 -6.41 -2.05 -1.94
CA TYR A 152 -6.57 -3.41 -2.47
C TYR A 152 -8.02 -3.80 -2.79
N PRO A 153 -9.01 -3.58 -1.90
CA PRO A 153 -10.42 -3.80 -2.22
C PRO A 153 -10.87 -3.10 -3.51
N ILE A 154 -10.44 -1.86 -3.75
CA ILE A 154 -10.73 -1.13 -4.99
C ILE A 154 -10.08 -1.84 -6.19
N ALA A 155 -8.81 -2.24 -6.09
CA ALA A 155 -8.14 -2.96 -7.17
C ALA A 155 -8.78 -4.33 -7.45
N ALA A 156 -9.23 -5.04 -6.41
CA ALA A 156 -9.96 -6.30 -6.54
C ALA A 156 -11.33 -6.11 -7.21
N LEU A 157 -12.05 -5.04 -6.84
CA LEU A 157 -13.31 -4.65 -7.47
C LEU A 157 -13.10 -4.31 -8.95
N MET A 158 -12.02 -3.62 -9.31
CA MET A 158 -11.69 -3.32 -10.71
C MET A 158 -11.48 -4.59 -11.55
N ILE A 159 -10.84 -5.64 -10.99
CA ILE A 159 -10.74 -6.95 -11.65
C ILE A 159 -12.13 -7.58 -11.80
N ALA A 160 -12.94 -7.56 -10.75
CA ALA A 160 -14.28 -8.14 -10.78
C ALA A 160 -15.18 -7.44 -11.82
N LEU A 161 -15.13 -6.11 -11.88
CA LEU A 161 -15.81 -5.29 -12.90
C LEU A 161 -15.31 -5.61 -14.31
N THR A 162 -14.00 -5.77 -14.49
CA THR A 162 -13.43 -6.16 -15.79
C THR A 162 -13.97 -7.52 -16.24
N VAL A 163 -14.05 -8.50 -15.34
CA VAL A 163 -14.65 -9.82 -15.63
C VAL A 163 -16.15 -9.67 -15.93
N PHE A 164 -16.88 -8.87 -15.16
CA PHE A 164 -18.30 -8.63 -15.36
C PHE A 164 -18.59 -7.98 -16.73
N ILE A 165 -17.91 -6.87 -17.04
CA ILE A 165 -18.01 -6.17 -18.33
C ILE A 165 -17.62 -7.12 -19.47
N SER A 166 -16.57 -7.94 -19.30
CA SER A 166 -16.18 -8.92 -20.33
C SER A 166 -17.29 -9.92 -20.67
N ARG A 167 -18.12 -10.29 -19.68
CA ARG A 167 -19.29 -11.15 -19.89
C ARG A 167 -20.40 -10.42 -20.63
N LEU A 168 -20.66 -9.15 -20.29
CA LEU A 168 -21.64 -8.31 -21.00
C LEU A 168 -21.27 -8.11 -22.47
N VAL A 169 -19.99 -7.91 -22.76
CA VAL A 169 -19.45 -7.74 -24.13
C VAL A 169 -19.25 -9.09 -24.86
N LYS A 170 -19.73 -10.21 -24.29
CA LYS A 170 -19.63 -11.57 -24.85
C LYS A 170 -18.19 -12.00 -25.16
N ARG A 171 -17.22 -11.49 -24.41
CA ARG A 171 -15.79 -11.87 -24.47
C ARG A 171 -15.36 -12.41 -23.10
N PRO A 172 -15.90 -13.56 -22.65
CA PRO A 172 -15.73 -14.02 -21.28
C PRO A 172 -14.26 -14.28 -20.95
N LEU A 173 -13.81 -13.69 -19.85
CA LEU A 173 -12.49 -13.98 -19.27
C LEU A 173 -12.56 -15.22 -18.36
N SER A 174 -11.46 -15.99 -18.33
CA SER A 174 -11.30 -17.12 -17.42
C SER A 174 -11.31 -16.65 -15.96
N LEU A 175 -12.19 -17.23 -15.15
CA LEU A 175 -12.24 -16.94 -13.71
C LEU A 175 -10.93 -17.30 -13.01
N ASN A 176 -10.26 -18.38 -13.43
CA ASN A 176 -8.97 -18.77 -12.84
C ASN A 176 -7.87 -17.75 -13.16
N SER A 177 -7.87 -17.19 -14.38
CA SER A 177 -6.93 -16.11 -14.75
C SER A 177 -7.20 -14.83 -13.97
N ALA A 178 -8.47 -14.50 -13.73
CA ALA A 178 -8.85 -13.34 -12.92
C ALA A 178 -8.45 -13.52 -11.44
N LEU A 179 -8.68 -14.70 -10.86
CA LEU A 179 -8.24 -15.04 -9.50
C LEU A 179 -6.72 -15.01 -9.38
N ASN A 180 -6.00 -15.46 -10.40
CA ASN A 180 -4.56 -15.36 -10.45
C ASN A 180 -4.08 -13.90 -10.50
N ALA A 181 -4.68 -13.07 -11.34
CA ALA A 181 -4.37 -11.64 -11.40
C ALA A 181 -4.64 -10.96 -10.05
N ASN A 182 -5.74 -11.34 -9.38
CA ASN A 182 -6.07 -10.82 -8.06
C ASN A 182 -5.06 -11.27 -6.99
N GLY A 183 -4.64 -12.53 -7.00
CA GLY A 183 -3.59 -13.03 -6.13
C GLY A 183 -2.23 -12.38 -6.39
N MET A 184 -1.92 -12.06 -7.65
CA MET A 184 -0.72 -11.30 -8.01
C MET A 184 -0.76 -9.87 -7.42
N LEU A 185 -1.88 -9.16 -7.52
CA LEU A 185 -2.04 -7.85 -6.89
C LEU A 185 -1.92 -7.94 -5.38
N LEU A 186 -2.54 -8.95 -4.77
CA LEU A 186 -2.46 -9.18 -3.33
C LEU A 186 -1.02 -9.43 -2.88
N PHE A 187 -0.26 -10.24 -3.63
CA PHE A 187 1.16 -10.48 -3.35
C PHE A 187 2.01 -9.22 -3.56
N LEU A 188 1.66 -8.41 -4.57
CA LEU A 188 2.33 -7.14 -4.85
C LEU A 188 2.09 -6.13 -3.72
N PHE A 189 0.86 -5.92 -3.26
CA PHE A 189 0.53 -4.92 -2.24
C PHE A 189 0.80 -5.37 -0.80
N TYR A 190 1.25 -6.61 -0.59
CA TYR A 190 1.34 -7.20 0.74
C TYR A 190 2.18 -6.37 1.72
N ILE A 191 3.36 -5.90 1.31
CA ILE A 191 4.24 -5.09 2.17
C ILE A 191 3.56 -3.74 2.47
N THR A 192 3.07 -3.03 1.46
CA THR A 192 2.41 -1.72 1.64
C THR A 192 1.18 -1.80 2.53
N LEU A 193 0.32 -2.81 2.37
CA LEU A 193 -0.85 -3.02 3.21
C LEU A 193 -0.45 -3.35 4.65
N THR A 194 0.57 -4.19 4.82
CA THR A 194 1.09 -4.55 6.15
C THR A 194 1.66 -3.32 6.86
N LEU A 195 2.46 -2.50 6.17
CA LEU A 195 2.96 -1.24 6.72
C LEU A 195 1.80 -0.30 7.08
N ALA A 196 0.82 -0.13 6.18
CA ALA A 196 -0.32 0.77 6.40
C ALA A 196 -1.13 0.43 7.66
N VAL A 197 -1.43 -0.85 7.90
CA VAL A 197 -2.17 -1.27 9.11
C VAL A 197 -1.33 -1.19 10.38
N LEU A 198 -0.01 -1.16 10.24
CA LEU A 198 0.94 -1.04 11.35
C LEU A 198 1.28 0.41 11.73
N LEU A 199 1.04 1.39 10.84
CA LEU A 199 1.34 2.81 11.07
C LEU A 199 0.77 3.36 12.40
N PRO A 200 -0.48 3.06 12.81
CA PRO A 200 -1.01 3.61 14.07
C PRO A 200 -0.29 3.15 15.34
N PHE A 201 0.51 2.08 15.27
CA PHE A 201 1.32 1.60 16.39
C PHE A 201 2.71 2.25 16.46
N GLN A 202 3.11 3.02 15.44
CA GLN A 202 4.38 3.74 15.41
C GLN A 202 4.27 5.06 16.19
N CYS A 203 4.46 4.99 17.50
CA CYS A 203 4.35 6.11 18.42
C CYS A 203 5.73 6.59 18.89
N ALA A 204 6.00 7.89 18.78
CA ALA A 204 7.24 8.49 19.25
C ALA A 204 7.01 9.42 20.45
N PRO A 205 7.96 9.50 21.40
CA PRO A 205 7.85 10.37 22.56
C PRO A 205 7.87 11.85 22.14
N THR A 206 6.98 12.63 22.74
CA THR A 206 6.95 14.08 22.55
C THR A 206 8.09 14.76 23.33
N PRO A 207 8.56 15.96 22.89
CA PRO A 207 9.69 16.65 23.54
C PRO A 207 9.53 16.94 25.04
N ASN A 208 8.29 16.97 25.54
CA ASN A 208 8.01 17.22 26.96
C ASN A 208 7.98 15.93 27.81
N GLY A 209 8.27 14.76 27.24
CA GLY A 209 8.48 13.49 27.94
C GLY A 209 7.24 12.83 28.57
N GLY A 210 6.07 13.47 28.54
CA GLY A 210 4.86 12.96 29.20
C GLY A 210 3.86 12.24 28.31
N ARG A 211 3.98 12.34 26.97
CA ARG A 211 3.04 11.77 26.00
C ARG A 211 3.77 11.27 24.76
N SER A 212 3.15 10.33 24.04
CA SER A 212 3.60 9.88 22.72
C SER A 212 2.57 10.22 21.66
N SER A 213 3.04 10.58 20.46
CA SER A 213 2.20 10.87 19.29
C SER A 213 2.60 9.97 18.13
N MET A 214 1.68 9.72 17.21
CA MET A 214 1.96 8.90 16.04
C MET A 214 3.02 9.59 15.15
N LEU A 215 4.01 8.84 14.67
CA LEU A 215 5.04 9.35 13.73
C LEU A 215 4.41 9.78 12.40
N SER A 216 3.59 8.85 11.89
CA SER A 216 2.40 9.05 11.07
C SER A 216 1.88 10.46 11.02
N ASP A 217 1.29 10.85 12.14
CA ASP A 217 0.37 11.95 12.29
C ASP A 217 0.53 12.52 13.69
N PRO A 218 1.47 13.48 13.90
CA PRO A 218 1.79 13.99 15.25
C PRO A 218 0.61 14.67 15.97
N GLY A 219 -0.46 15.01 15.24
CA GLY A 219 -1.71 15.48 15.82
C GLY A 219 -2.49 14.41 16.60
N VAL A 220 -2.18 13.13 16.39
CA VAL A 220 -2.84 12.00 17.04
C VAL A 220 -2.01 11.51 18.23
N ILE A 221 -2.53 11.73 19.44
CA ILE A 221 -1.89 11.28 20.69
C ILE A 221 -2.19 9.81 20.92
N CYS A 222 -1.12 9.01 21.08
CA CYS A 222 -1.24 7.56 21.23
C CYS A 222 -1.91 7.18 22.55
N PHE A 223 -2.89 6.28 22.48
CA PHE A 223 -3.65 5.72 23.60
C PHE A 223 -4.44 6.71 24.47
N GLU A 224 -4.47 7.99 24.09
CA GLU A 224 -5.27 9.03 24.78
C GLU A 224 -6.39 9.58 23.91
N SER A 225 -6.19 9.74 22.59
CA SER A 225 -7.21 10.34 21.72
C SER A 225 -8.22 9.31 21.21
N ASP A 226 -9.50 9.70 21.14
CA ASP A 226 -10.56 8.88 20.54
C ASP A 226 -10.25 8.51 19.08
N GLU A 227 -9.56 9.40 18.36
CA GLU A 227 -9.10 9.17 16.99
C GLU A 227 -8.07 8.03 16.93
N HIS A 228 -7.10 8.00 17.85
CA HIS A 228 -6.12 6.92 17.93
C HIS A 228 -6.79 5.58 18.24
N VAL A 229 -7.73 5.56 19.18
CA VAL A 229 -8.48 4.34 19.53
C VAL A 229 -9.22 3.78 18.31
N ARG A 230 -9.87 4.63 17.51
CA ARG A 230 -10.53 4.22 16.27
C ARG A 230 -9.53 3.65 15.25
N LEU A 231 -8.39 4.32 15.08
CA LEU A 231 -7.31 3.84 14.19
C LEU A 231 -6.78 2.49 14.65
N VAL A 232 -6.54 2.29 15.94
CA VAL A 232 -6.08 1.01 16.52
C VAL A 232 -7.09 -0.10 16.29
N ILE A 233 -8.39 0.13 16.51
CA ILE A 233 -9.44 -0.86 16.26
C ILE A 233 -9.43 -1.29 14.79
N LEU A 234 -9.41 -0.31 13.87
CA LEU A 234 -9.36 -0.59 12.43
C LEU A 234 -8.07 -1.29 12.02
N SER A 235 -6.94 -0.94 12.64
CA SER A 235 -5.65 -1.60 12.45
C SER A 235 -5.66 -3.05 12.92
N VAL A 236 -6.30 -3.38 14.05
CA VAL A 236 -6.41 -4.77 14.50
C VAL A 236 -7.21 -5.60 13.49
N ILE A 237 -8.33 -5.07 12.99
CA ILE A 237 -9.11 -5.71 11.92
C ILE A 237 -8.25 -5.86 10.65
N GLY A 238 -7.53 -4.80 10.28
CA GLY A 238 -6.62 -4.79 9.15
C GLY A 238 -5.51 -5.84 9.28
N ILE A 239 -4.89 -5.98 10.45
CA ILE A 239 -3.86 -6.99 10.72
C ILE A 239 -4.43 -8.40 10.56
N ALA A 240 -5.63 -8.65 11.09
CA ALA A 240 -6.29 -9.94 10.97
C ALA A 240 -6.61 -10.28 9.50
N VAL A 241 -7.08 -9.32 8.72
CA VAL A 241 -7.48 -9.52 7.31
C VAL A 241 -6.27 -9.61 6.37
N TYR A 242 -5.33 -8.66 6.48
CA TYR A 242 -4.21 -8.53 5.56
C TYR A 242 -3.03 -9.42 5.97
N PRO A 243 -2.05 -9.02 6.82
CA PRO A 243 -0.87 -9.82 7.05
C PRO A 243 -1.18 -11.22 7.58
N VAL A 244 -2.08 -11.36 8.57
CA VAL A 244 -2.39 -12.66 9.18
C VAL A 244 -3.25 -13.51 8.25
N GLY A 245 -4.37 -12.97 7.77
CA GLY A 245 -5.33 -13.70 6.93
C GLY A 245 -4.71 -14.14 5.60
N ILE A 246 -3.97 -13.26 4.93
CA ILE A 246 -3.27 -13.57 3.68
C ILE A 246 -2.19 -14.63 3.93
N ALA A 247 -1.36 -14.46 4.97
CA ALA A 247 -0.31 -15.43 5.26
C ALA A 247 -0.89 -16.81 5.58
N ALA A 248 -1.92 -16.87 6.44
CA ALA A 248 -2.60 -18.11 6.78
C ALA A 248 -3.18 -18.80 5.53
N TRP A 249 -3.85 -18.03 4.66
CA TRP A 249 -4.39 -18.55 3.41
C TRP A 249 -3.32 -19.09 2.47
N LEU A 250 -2.24 -18.34 2.23
CA LEU A 250 -1.17 -18.76 1.31
C LEU A 250 -0.34 -19.92 1.86
N VAL A 251 -0.12 -19.98 3.18
CA VAL A 251 0.50 -21.14 3.83
C VAL A 251 -0.40 -22.37 3.68
N TRP A 252 -1.70 -22.24 3.94
CA TRP A 252 -2.64 -23.34 3.76
C TRP A 252 -2.69 -23.86 2.32
N VAL A 253 -2.74 -22.97 1.33
CA VAL A 253 -2.69 -23.35 -0.10
C VAL A 253 -1.38 -24.06 -0.43
N THR A 254 -0.25 -23.59 0.11
CA THR A 254 1.07 -24.18 -0.07
C THR A 254 1.13 -25.59 0.49
N LEU A 255 0.66 -25.80 1.72
CA LEU A 255 0.63 -27.11 2.38
C LEU A 255 -0.35 -28.08 1.69
N SER A 256 -1.46 -27.55 1.15
CA SER A 256 -2.46 -28.34 0.43
C SER A 256 -2.08 -28.64 -1.02
N PHE A 257 -0.99 -28.08 -1.53
CA PHE A 257 -0.59 -28.16 -2.94
C PHE A 257 -0.52 -29.59 -3.50
N PRO A 258 0.11 -30.58 -2.83
CA PRO A 258 0.18 -31.95 -3.35
C PRO A 258 -1.21 -32.59 -3.53
N ASN A 259 -2.10 -32.39 -2.55
CA ASN A 259 -3.47 -32.91 -2.58
C ASN A 259 -4.32 -32.20 -3.63
N LEU A 260 -4.11 -30.89 -3.81
CA LEU A 260 -4.84 -30.11 -4.82
C LEU A 260 -4.47 -30.53 -6.24
N ILE A 261 -3.22 -30.90 -6.49
CA ILE A 261 -2.78 -31.37 -7.81
C ILE A 261 -3.29 -32.77 -8.12
N SER A 262 -3.30 -33.68 -7.14
CA SER A 262 -3.76 -35.07 -7.34
C SER A 262 -5.28 -35.19 -7.51
N SER A 263 -6.06 -34.16 -7.13
CA SER A 263 -7.53 -34.13 -7.18
C SER A 263 -8.19 -34.17 -8.58
N GLY A 264 -7.42 -34.35 -9.66
CA GLY A 264 -7.92 -34.31 -11.04
C GLY A 264 -8.21 -32.88 -11.56
N ARG A 265 -8.12 -31.86 -10.71
CA ARG A 265 -8.26 -30.43 -11.07
C ARG A 265 -6.93 -29.66 -11.07
N GLY A 266 -5.79 -30.37 -11.10
CA GLY A 266 -4.46 -29.78 -10.96
C GLY A 266 -4.17 -28.62 -11.93
N ILE A 267 -4.60 -28.73 -13.19
CA ILE A 267 -4.42 -27.65 -14.19
C ILE A 267 -5.15 -26.37 -13.78
N GLN A 268 -6.38 -26.47 -13.25
CA GLN A 268 -7.16 -25.31 -12.82
C GLN A 268 -6.54 -24.65 -11.58
N VAL A 269 -6.06 -25.46 -10.64
CA VAL A 269 -5.36 -25.00 -9.43
C VAL A 269 -4.07 -24.27 -9.83
N LEU A 270 -3.28 -24.84 -10.73
CA LEU A 270 -2.06 -24.22 -11.24
C LEU A 270 -2.34 -22.89 -11.96
N GLN A 271 -3.41 -22.81 -12.75
CA GLN A 271 -3.81 -21.56 -13.38
C GLN A 271 -4.22 -20.49 -12.35
N ARG A 272 -4.97 -20.87 -11.31
CA ARG A 272 -5.48 -19.96 -10.27
C ARG A 272 -4.38 -19.44 -9.35
N TYR A 273 -3.46 -20.31 -8.93
CA TYR A 273 -2.39 -19.98 -7.99
C TYR A 273 -1.03 -19.79 -8.68
N ARG A 274 -1.04 -19.45 -9.97
CA ARG A 274 0.20 -19.22 -10.73
C ARG A 274 1.04 -18.11 -10.12
N PHE A 275 0.43 -17.09 -9.52
CA PHE A 275 1.14 -16.00 -8.83
C PHE A 275 2.02 -16.51 -7.68
N LEU A 276 1.61 -17.63 -7.03
CA LEU A 276 2.32 -18.23 -5.91
C LEU A 276 3.36 -19.25 -6.36
N PHE A 277 2.97 -20.17 -7.25
CA PHE A 277 3.79 -21.32 -7.63
C PHE A 277 4.53 -21.15 -8.95
N GLY A 278 4.04 -20.30 -9.85
CA GLY A 278 4.47 -20.26 -11.25
C GLY A 278 5.95 -19.90 -11.44
N ARG A 279 6.56 -19.20 -10.47
CA ARG A 279 7.99 -18.82 -10.49
C ARG A 279 8.94 -19.89 -9.98
N TYR A 280 8.43 -20.98 -9.42
CA TYR A 280 9.23 -22.03 -8.81
C TYR A 280 9.08 -23.35 -9.54
N LYS A 281 10.11 -24.19 -9.45
CA LYS A 281 10.00 -25.58 -9.86
C LYS A 281 8.95 -26.27 -8.98
N PRO A 282 8.18 -27.25 -9.51
CA PRO A 282 7.18 -27.98 -8.73
C PRO A 282 7.74 -28.67 -7.49
N GLU A 283 9.01 -29.09 -7.50
CA GLU A 283 9.71 -29.68 -6.35
C GLU A 283 9.95 -28.68 -5.21
N CYS A 284 9.98 -27.38 -5.54
CA CYS A 284 10.31 -26.27 -4.65
C CYS A 284 9.09 -25.34 -4.42
N PHE A 285 7.87 -25.89 -4.39
CA PHE A 285 6.62 -25.14 -4.29
C PHE A 285 6.51 -24.27 -3.02
N TYR A 286 7.22 -24.63 -1.95
CA TYR A 286 7.20 -23.96 -0.65
C TYR A 286 7.87 -22.58 -0.62
N PHE A 287 8.71 -22.24 -1.61
CA PHE A 287 9.40 -20.94 -1.66
C PHE A 287 8.45 -19.73 -1.81
N GLY A 288 7.23 -19.96 -2.31
CA GLY A 288 6.16 -18.95 -2.33
C GLY A 288 5.85 -18.44 -0.92
N ALA A 289 5.57 -19.37 -0.01
CA ALA A 289 5.29 -19.07 1.39
C ALA A 289 6.50 -18.49 2.12
N ILE A 290 7.72 -18.99 1.86
CA ILE A 290 8.95 -18.43 2.45
C ILE A 290 9.13 -16.96 2.07
N THR A 291 8.92 -16.61 0.79
CA THR A 291 9.06 -15.22 0.33
C THR A 291 8.02 -14.31 0.97
N LEU A 292 6.79 -14.79 1.15
CA LEU A 292 5.77 -14.05 1.87
C LEU A 292 6.16 -13.81 3.33
N GLY A 293 6.68 -14.84 4.00
CA GLY A 293 7.21 -14.74 5.36
C GLY A 293 8.32 -13.68 5.47
N ARG A 294 9.28 -13.69 4.54
CA ARG A 294 10.30 -12.65 4.42
C ARG A 294 9.67 -11.26 4.29
N ASN A 295 8.70 -11.09 3.40
CA ASN A 295 8.03 -9.80 3.19
C ASN A 295 7.29 -9.32 4.45
N ALA A 296 6.69 -10.24 5.22
CA ALA A 296 6.04 -9.94 6.49
C ALA A 296 7.06 -9.45 7.53
N LEU A 297 8.19 -10.14 7.64
CA LEU A 297 9.27 -9.74 8.55
C LEU A 297 9.82 -8.35 8.20
N VAL A 298 10.02 -8.07 6.91
CA VAL A 298 10.46 -6.74 6.44
C VAL A 298 9.48 -5.64 6.86
N ALA A 299 8.17 -5.89 6.72
CA ALA A 299 7.15 -4.92 7.11
C ALA A 299 7.02 -4.72 8.64
N LEU A 300 7.47 -5.67 9.45
CA LEU A 300 7.49 -5.55 10.91
C LEU A 300 8.67 -4.72 11.43
N VAL A 301 9.75 -4.59 10.66
CA VAL A 301 10.97 -3.87 11.07
C VAL A 301 10.67 -2.45 11.60
N PRO A 302 9.88 -1.60 10.92
CA PRO A 302 9.67 -0.24 11.39
C PRO A 302 8.89 -0.20 12.70
N VAL A 303 7.98 -1.13 12.94
CA VAL A 303 7.22 -1.17 14.21
C VAL A 303 8.10 -1.53 15.40
N VAL A 304 9.04 -2.46 15.19
CA VAL A 304 9.92 -2.93 16.27
C VAL A 304 11.04 -1.93 16.55
N LEU A 305 11.55 -1.26 15.51
CA LEU A 305 12.68 -0.33 15.62
C LEU A 305 12.29 1.13 15.82
N VAL A 306 11.02 1.49 15.60
CA VAL A 306 10.49 2.79 16.04
C VAL A 306 10.30 2.71 17.55
N THR A 307 11.33 3.16 18.27
CA THR A 307 11.33 3.44 19.71
C THR A 307 11.89 4.83 19.95
#